data_AF-A0A9X7TKU5-F1
#
_entry.id   AF-A0A9X7TKU5-F1
#
_cell.length_a   1.000
_cell.length_b   1.000
_cell.length_c   1.000
_cell.angle_alpha   90.00
_cell.angle_beta   90.00
_cell.angle_gamma   90.00
#
_symmetry.space_group_name_H-M   'P 1'
#
loop_
_entity.id
_entity.type
_entity.pdbx_description
1 polymer ?
#
loop_
_entity_poly.entity_id
_entity_poly.type
_entity_poly.pdbx_seq_one_letter_code
_entity_poly.pdbx_strand_id
1 'polypeptide(L)'
;MKLIYAGLGLIFLGIIILTLASVSPTNVSTTTSGGFAGIVFLGPIPIVFGAGNPSQLPYLFIFGIVFTIIALIFFLLPWIIGRKTKYP
;
A
#
# COMPACT_ATOMS: atom_id res chain seq x y z
N MET A 1 24.09 -4.21 -16.97
CA MET A 1 24.85 -3.63 -15.84
C MET A 1 24.51 -2.17 -15.56
N LYS A 2 24.62 -1.24 -16.53
CA LYS A 2 24.31 0.20 -16.32
C LYS A 2 22.89 0.49 -15.76
N LEU A 3 21.85 -0.21 -16.24
CA LEU A 3 20.49 -0.04 -15.71
C LEU A 3 20.33 -0.53 -14.26
N ILE A 4 21.07 -1.56 -13.86
CA ILE A 4 21.01 -2.13 -12.50
C ILE A 4 21.59 -1.12 -11.51
N TYR A 5 22.72 -0.48 -11.85
CA TYR A 5 23.29 0.58 -11.03
C TYR A 5 22.41 1.83 -10.96
N ALA A 6 21.73 2.20 -12.05
CA ALA A 6 20.77 3.30 -12.05
C ALA A 6 19.56 3.01 -11.15
N GLY A 7 19.00 1.80 -11.21
CA GLY A 7 17.90 1.38 -10.35
C GLY A 7 18.29 1.32 -8.88
N LEU A 8 19.48 0.77 -8.58
CA LEU A 8 20.00 0.71 -7.21
C LEU A 8 20.24 2.13 -6.66
N GLY A 9 20.82 3.04 -7.45
CA GLY A 9 20.98 4.44 -7.07
C GLY A 9 19.65 5.14 -6.78
N LEU A 10 18.60 4.87 -7.58
CA LEU A 10 17.26 5.44 -7.37
C LEU A 10 16.63 4.99 -6.05
N ILE A 11 16.83 3.74 -5.65
CA ILE A 11 16.34 3.19 -4.36
C ILE A 11 17.03 3.91 -3.19
N PHE A 12 18.35 4.03 -3.23
CA PHE A 12 19.10 4.74 -2.18
C PHE A 12 18.71 6.22 -2.09
N LEU A 13 18.51 6.87 -3.23
CA LEU A 13 18.06 8.27 -3.28
C LEU A 13 16.67 8.44 -2.63
N GLY A 14 15.75 7.52 -2.89
CA GLY A 14 14.42 7.51 -2.27
C GLY A 14 14.48 7.35 -0.75
N ILE A 15 15.32 6.44 -0.25
CA ILE A 15 15.52 6.24 1.20
C ILE A 15 16.09 7.50 1.85
N ILE A 16 17.09 8.13 1.23
CA ILE A 16 17.71 9.36 1.75
C ILE A 16 16.66 10.46 1.88
N ILE A 17 15.84 10.69 0.84
CA ILE A 17 14.79 11.72 0.86
C ILE A 17 13.76 11.43 1.97
N LEU A 18 13.34 10.17 2.12
CA LEU A 18 12.35 9.77 3.12
C LEU A 18 12.87 9.94 4.56
N THR A 19 14.15 9.63 4.78
CA THR A 19 14.82 9.88 6.07
C THR A 19 15.03 11.36 6.35
N LEU A 20 15.42 12.18 5.36
CA LEU A 20 15.55 13.63 5.55
C LEU A 20 14.21 14.30 5.83
N ALA A 21 13.14 13.84 5.17
CA ALA A 21 11.79 14.30 5.44
C ALA A 21 11.34 13.98 6.87
N SER A 22 11.81 12.88 7.48
CA SER A 22 11.50 12.52 8.87
C SER A 22 12.22 13.36 9.93
N VAL A 23 13.35 13.98 9.58
CA VAL A 23 14.16 14.83 10.49
C VAL A 23 13.78 16.30 10.37
N SER A 24 13.11 16.70 9.29
CA SER A 24 12.55 18.05 9.12
C SER A 24 11.42 18.28 10.14
N PRO A 25 11.58 19.22 11.10
CA PRO A 25 10.50 19.58 12.00
C PRO A 25 9.52 20.48 11.24
N THR A 26 8.68 19.86 10.41
CA THR A 26 7.45 20.52 9.99
C THR A 26 6.57 20.57 11.23
N ASN A 27 6.36 21.76 11.79
CA ASN A 27 5.43 22.00 12.89
C ASN A 27 4.00 21.73 12.40
N VAL A 28 3.64 20.45 12.23
CA VAL A 28 2.26 20.03 12.09
C VAL A 28 1.72 20.06 13.52
N SER A 29 1.02 21.13 13.89
CA SER A 29 0.15 21.13 15.08
C SER A 29 -0.94 20.07 14.87
N THR A 30 -0.57 18.83 15.13
CA THR A 30 -1.50 17.73 15.33
C THR A 30 -1.58 17.54 16.82
N THR A 31 -2.67 18.03 17.40
CA THR A 31 -3.15 17.53 18.69
C THR A 31 -3.30 16.03 18.54
N THR A 32 -2.29 15.28 18.96
CA THR A 32 -2.25 13.82 18.96
C THR A 32 -3.13 13.30 20.09
N SER A 33 -4.44 13.43 19.95
CA SER A 33 -5.35 12.41 20.47
C SER A 33 -5.19 11.19 19.56
N GLY A 34 -4.09 10.47 19.76
CA GLY A 34 -3.55 9.45 18.87
C GLY A 34 -4.44 8.22 18.77
N GLY A 35 -5.47 8.31 17.93
CA GLY A 35 -6.25 7.17 17.49
C GLY A 35 -5.49 6.39 16.43
N PHE A 36 -5.20 5.12 16.69
CA PHE A 36 -4.70 4.20 15.66
C PHE A 36 -5.85 3.71 14.79
N ALA A 37 -5.71 3.76 13.47
CA ALA A 37 -6.60 3.11 12.51
C ALA A 37 -5.77 2.27 11.54
N GLY A 38 -6.28 1.08 11.21
CA GLY A 38 -5.62 0.11 10.34
C GLY A 38 -6.60 -0.68 9.49
N ILE A 39 -6.06 -1.46 8.55
CA ILE A 39 -6.81 -2.38 7.70
C ILE A 39 -6.22 -3.78 7.88
N VAL A 40 -7.07 -4.76 8.09
CA VAL A 40 -6.73 -6.19 8.05
C VAL A 40 -7.47 -6.81 6.89
N PHE A 41 -6.78 -7.63 6.11
CA PHE A 41 -7.38 -8.39 5.01
C PHE A 41 -7.66 -9.81 5.49
N LEU A 42 -8.93 -10.16 5.69
CA LEU A 42 -9.37 -11.54 5.93
C LEU A 42 -9.74 -12.16 4.58
N GLY A 43 -8.74 -12.75 3.93
CA GLY A 43 -8.87 -13.13 2.53
C GLY A 43 -9.11 -11.90 1.64
N PRO A 44 -10.06 -11.91 0.69
CA PRO A 44 -10.36 -10.76 -0.16
C PRO A 44 -11.29 -9.74 0.53
N ILE A 45 -11.51 -9.81 1.84
CA ILE A 45 -12.41 -8.88 2.52
C ILE A 45 -11.57 -7.90 3.35
N PRO A 46 -11.49 -6.61 2.95
CA PRO A 46 -10.81 -5.59 3.72
C PRO A 46 -11.65 -5.18 4.94
N ILE A 47 -11.10 -5.30 6.12
CA ILE A 47 -11.72 -4.89 7.39
C ILE A 47 -10.94 -3.71 7.95
N VAL A 48 -11.58 -2.56 8.03
CA VAL A 48 -11.01 -1.36 8.64
C VAL A 48 -11.33 -1.38 10.13
N PHE A 49 -10.32 -1.13 10.97
CA PHE A 49 -10.45 -1.16 12.42
C PHE A 49 -9.66 -0.01 13.06
N GLY A 50 -10.03 0.32 14.30
CA GLY A 50 -9.38 1.36 15.09
C GLY A 50 -10.17 2.68 15.16
N ALA A 51 -9.67 3.61 15.95
CA ALA A 51 -10.33 4.86 16.32
C ALA A 51 -9.51 6.08 15.88
N GLY A 52 -9.03 6.07 14.63
CA GLY A 52 -8.30 7.19 14.02
C GLY A 52 -9.18 8.37 13.67
N ASN A 53 -8.60 9.38 13.02
CA ASN A 53 -9.34 10.57 12.57
C ASN A 53 -10.53 10.15 11.69
N PRO A 54 -11.78 10.52 12.04
CA PRO A 54 -12.98 10.10 11.32
C PRO A 54 -13.00 10.57 9.86
N SER A 55 -12.32 11.67 9.54
CA SER A 55 -12.17 12.14 8.17
C SER A 55 -11.23 11.28 7.33
N GLN A 56 -10.33 10.51 7.97
CA GLN A 56 -9.34 9.66 7.29
C GLN A 56 -9.80 8.20 7.11
N LEU A 57 -10.76 7.74 7.93
CA LEU A 57 -11.32 6.38 7.87
C LEU A 57 -11.92 6.02 6.49
N PRO A 58 -12.68 6.89 5.79
CA PRO A 58 -13.23 6.56 4.48
C PRO A 58 -12.13 6.31 3.44
N TYR A 59 -11.06 7.10 3.45
CA TYR A 59 -9.94 6.91 2.52
C TYR A 59 -9.22 5.59 2.77
N LEU A 60 -9.08 5.21 4.04
CA LEU A 60 -8.48 3.94 4.43
C LEU A 60 -9.33 2.76 3.91
N PHE A 61 -10.67 2.84 4.03
CA PHE A 61 -11.57 1.84 3.46
C PHE A 61 -11.47 1.73 1.93
N ILE A 62 -11.45 2.87 1.24
CA ILE A 62 -11.30 2.94 -0.22
C ILE A 62 -9.97 2.31 -0.65
N PHE A 63 -8.89 2.60 0.06
CA PHE A 63 -7.59 1.98 -0.18
C PHE A 63 -7.66 0.46 -0.05
N GLY A 64 -8.32 -0.06 0.99
CA GLY A 64 -8.54 -1.50 1.17
C GLY A 64 -9.30 -2.15 0.02
N ILE A 65 -10.36 -1.50 -0.48
CA ILE A 65 -11.13 -2.01 -1.64
C ILE A 65 -10.27 -2.05 -2.90
N VAL A 66 -9.56 -0.97 -3.22
CA VAL A 66 -8.69 -0.90 -4.40
C VAL A 66 -7.63 -2.00 -4.35
N PHE A 67 -6.99 -2.18 -3.19
CA PHE A 67 -5.97 -3.20 -3.01
C PHE A 67 -6.54 -4.62 -3.17
N THR A 68 -7.76 -4.84 -2.69
CA THR A 68 -8.49 -6.10 -2.86
C THR A 68 -8.77 -6.40 -4.32
N ILE A 69 -9.23 -5.42 -5.11
CA ILE A 69 -9.49 -5.59 -6.54
C ILE A 69 -8.19 -5.97 -7.26
N ILE A 70 -7.09 -5.29 -6.95
CA ILE A 70 -5.77 -5.60 -7.52
C ILE A 70 -5.37 -7.04 -7.16
N ALA A 71 -5.45 -7.41 -5.88
CA ALA A 71 -5.13 -8.77 -5.43
C ALA A 71 -6.00 -9.83 -6.13
N LEU A 72 -7.29 -9.54 -6.33
CA LEU A 72 -8.24 -10.43 -6.99
C LEU A 72 -7.93 -10.57 -8.49
N ILE A 73 -7.54 -9.49 -9.17
CA ILE A 73 -7.05 -9.54 -10.55
C ILE A 73 -5.82 -10.45 -10.63
N PHE A 74 -4.81 -10.23 -9.77
CA PHE A 74 -3.60 -11.05 -9.75
C PHE A 74 -3.87 -12.52 -9.39
N PHE A 75 -4.89 -12.80 -8.58
CA PHE A 75 -5.29 -14.17 -8.23
C PHE A 75 -6.05 -14.86 -9.37
N LEU A 76 -6.99 -14.17 -10.03
CA LEU A 76 -7.82 -14.76 -11.08
C LEU A 76 -7.15 -14.79 -12.46
N LEU A 77 -6.29 -13.82 -12.81
CA LEU A 77 -5.64 -13.78 -14.13
C LEU A 77 -4.89 -15.07 -14.46
N PRO A 78 -3.98 -15.59 -13.60
CA PRO A 78 -3.26 -16.82 -13.86
C PRO A 78 -4.19 -18.02 -13.98
N TRP A 79 -5.26 -18.03 -13.18
CA TRP A 79 -6.27 -19.09 -13.20
C TRP A 79 -7.09 -19.08 -14.50
N ILE A 80 -7.43 -17.91 -15.06
CA ILE A 80 -8.11 -17.81 -16.36
C ILE A 80 -7.16 -18.16 -17.51
N ILE A 81 -5.91 -17.67 -17.47
CA ILE A 81 -4.91 -17.95 -18.52
C ILE A 81 -4.54 -19.44 -18.54
N GLY A 82 -4.27 -20.04 -17.38
CA GLY A 82 -3.87 -21.44 -17.25
C GLY A 82 -4.98 -22.42 -17.64
N ARG A 83 -6.26 -22.00 -17.57
CA ARG A 83 -7.39 -22.79 -18.08
C ARG A 83 -7.47 -22.82 -19.61
N LYS A 84 -6.88 -21.84 -20.32
CA LYS A 84 -6.85 -21.79 -21.79
C LYS A 84 -5.69 -22.59 -22.38
N THR A 85 -4.66 -22.90 -21.60
CA THR A 85 -3.59 -23.84 -21.97
C THR A 85 -3.99 -25.26 -21.60
N LYS A 86 -5.08 -25.77 -22.20
CA LYS A 86 -5.13 -27.22 -22.43
C LYS A 86 -4.12 -27.47 -23.57
N TYR A 87 -3.00 -28.11 -23.22
CA TYR A 87 -2.04 -28.69 -24.17
C TYR A 87 -2.78 -29.63 -25.16
N PRO A 88 -2.21 -29.86 -26.37
CA PRO A 88 -2.91 -30.34 -27.57
C PRO A 88 -3.79 -31.58 -27.40
#